data_AF-A0AAW9R0X6-F1
#
_entry.id   AF-A0AAW9R0X6-F1
#
_cell.length_a   1.000
_cell.length_b   1.000
_cell.length_c   1.000
_cell.angle_alpha   90.00
_cell.angle_beta   90.00
_cell.angle_gamma   90.00
#
_symmetry.space_group_name_H-M   'P 1'
#
loop_
_entity.id
_entity.type
_entity.pdbx_description
1 polymer ?
#
loop_
_entity_poly.entity_id
_entity_poly.type
_entity_poly.pdbx_seq_one_letter_code
_entity_poly.pdbx_strand_id
1 'polypeptide(L)'
;MRKAVAWTNGQPFLTQKICRLIRETSAPIPTNDEAVWLQNLIQTHVIRNWEAQDEPEHLKTIRDRLLGSPRSLQLLELYGQVSRRTEAIAVDHPAIEELLLSGLVIEREGSLKVANRIYGSIFDREWLDRQMARSLQE
;
A
#
# COMPACT_ATOMS: atom_id res chain seq x y z
N MET A 1 -4.05 19.37 3.91
CA MET A 1 -4.99 18.31 3.47
C MET A 1 -4.75 17.77 2.07
N ARG A 2 -4.66 18.59 0.99
CA ARG A 2 -4.43 18.08 -0.39
C ARG A 2 -3.25 17.11 -0.51
N LYS A 3 -2.16 17.37 0.22
CA LYS A 3 -0.96 16.51 0.26
C LYS A 3 -1.24 15.14 0.91
N ALA A 4 -2.05 15.06 1.96
CA ALA A 4 -2.43 13.77 2.59
C ALA A 4 -3.31 12.92 1.66
N VAL A 5 -4.28 13.54 1.00
CA VAL A 5 -5.14 12.88 0.00
C VAL A 5 -4.30 12.35 -1.18
N ALA A 6 -3.25 13.07 -1.59
CA ALA A 6 -2.35 12.60 -2.64
C ALA A 6 -1.58 11.33 -2.25
N TRP A 7 -1.24 11.14 -0.96
CA TRP A 7 -0.58 9.93 -0.48
C TRP A 7 -1.51 8.72 -0.40
N THR A 8 -2.78 8.95 -0.07
CA THR A 8 -3.79 7.89 0.17
C THR A 8 -4.69 7.64 -1.04
N ASN A 9 -4.57 8.48 -2.08
CA ASN A 9 -5.50 8.56 -3.20
C ASN A 9 -6.97 8.69 -2.72
N GLY A 10 -7.19 9.37 -1.60
CA GLY A 10 -8.52 9.58 -1.03
C GLY A 10 -9.10 8.38 -0.29
N GLN A 11 -8.34 7.31 -0.05
CA GLN A 11 -8.84 6.18 0.74
C GLN A 11 -9.26 6.65 2.14
N PRO A 12 -10.53 6.45 2.57
CA PRO A 12 -11.05 7.02 3.82
C PRO A 12 -10.23 6.62 5.05
N PHE A 13 -9.89 5.33 5.19
CA PHE A 13 -9.15 4.81 6.34
C PHE A 13 -7.77 5.48 6.49
N LEU A 14 -6.90 5.38 5.48
CA LEU A 14 -5.57 5.97 5.54
C LEU A 14 -5.64 7.50 5.63
N THR A 15 -6.62 8.13 4.98
CA THR A 15 -6.79 9.60 5.06
C THR A 15 -7.10 10.01 6.49
N GLN A 16 -8.02 9.32 7.16
CA GLN A 16 -8.34 9.57 8.57
C GLN A 16 -7.14 9.29 9.49
N LYS A 17 -6.37 8.20 9.26
CA LYS A 17 -5.17 7.87 10.03
C LYS A 17 -4.11 8.98 9.92
N ILE A 18 -3.82 9.46 8.71
CA ILE A 18 -2.87 10.57 8.50
C ILE A 18 -3.39 11.87 9.14
N CYS A 19 -4.67 12.19 8.98
CA CYS A 19 -5.27 13.38 9.62
C CYS A 19 -5.15 13.33 11.15
N ARG A 20 -5.30 12.15 11.75
CA ARG A 20 -5.09 11.95 13.19
C ARG A 20 -3.64 12.17 13.58
N LEU A 21 -2.68 11.56 12.88
CA LEU A 21 -1.24 11.75 13.13
C LEU A 21 -0.81 13.22 13.05
N ILE A 22 -1.33 13.96 12.05
CA ILE A 22 -1.06 15.40 11.91
C ILE A 22 -1.56 16.17 13.13
N ARG A 23 -2.75 15.84 13.64
CA ARG A 23 -3.34 16.51 14.82
C ARG A 23 -2.61 16.19 16.12
N GLU A 24 -2.07 14.98 16.24
CA GLU A 24 -1.35 14.52 17.44
C GLU A 24 0.09 15.04 17.49
N THR A 25 0.62 15.49 16.35
CA THR A 25 1.96 16.07 16.29
C THR A 25 1.97 17.45 16.93
N SER A 26 2.74 17.61 18.00
CA SER A 26 2.87 18.87 18.74
C SER A 26 3.76 19.90 18.04
N ALA A 27 4.56 19.46 17.07
CA ALA A 27 5.48 20.32 16.33
C ALA A 27 4.71 21.20 15.33
N PRO A 28 5.06 22.50 15.23
CA PRO A 28 4.47 23.38 14.23
C PRO A 28 4.80 22.87 12.83
N ILE A 29 3.82 22.93 11.93
CA ILE A 29 4.02 22.58 10.52
C ILE A 29 4.90 23.68 9.90
N PRO A 30 6.10 23.37 9.38
CA PRO A 30 6.98 24.37 8.80
C PRO A 30 6.37 24.94 7.53
N THR A 31 6.34 26.27 7.43
CA THR A 31 5.88 26.97 6.23
C THR A 31 6.81 26.67 5.06
N ASN A 32 6.25 26.40 3.88
CA ASN A 32 6.98 26.04 2.64
C ASN A 32 7.56 24.61 2.59
N ASP A 33 7.66 23.90 3.73
CA ASP A 33 8.20 22.53 3.82
C ASP A 33 7.16 21.48 4.22
N GLU A 34 5.85 21.79 4.13
CA GLU A 34 4.79 20.89 4.61
C GLU A 34 4.78 19.55 3.85
N ALA A 35 5.31 19.51 2.63
CA ALA A 35 5.40 18.27 1.85
C ALA A 35 6.45 17.31 2.41
N VAL A 36 7.65 17.84 2.70
CA VAL A 36 8.76 17.08 3.29
C VAL A 36 8.40 16.65 4.70
N TRP A 37 7.84 17.57 5.48
CA TRP A 37 7.35 17.27 6.83
C TRP A 37 6.31 16.13 6.83
N LEU A 38 5.30 16.20 5.95
CA LEU A 38 4.28 15.16 5.85
C LEU A 38 4.86 13.82 5.39
N GLN A 39 5.78 13.84 4.43
CA GLN A 39 6.48 12.62 4.00
C GLN A 39 7.23 11.98 5.17
N ASN A 40 7.96 12.77 5.98
CA ASN A 40 8.68 12.26 7.15
C ASN A 40 7.73 11.69 8.21
N LEU A 41 6.58 12.33 8.42
CA LEU A 41 5.55 11.85 9.33
C LEU A 41 5.02 10.49 8.88
N ILE A 42 4.63 10.36 7.60
CA ILE A 42 4.13 9.10 7.03
C ILE A 42 5.22 8.02 7.04
N GLN A 43 6.45 8.38 6.68
CA GLN A 43 7.57 7.44 6.68
C GLN A 43 7.82 6.87 8.08
N THR A 44 7.82 7.73 9.10
CA THR A 44 8.10 7.34 10.48
C THR A 44 6.97 6.53 11.11
N HIS A 45 5.72 6.97 10.91
CA HIS A 45 4.56 6.46 11.66
C HIS A 45 3.67 5.47 10.91
N VAL A 46 3.87 5.31 9.59
CA VAL A 46 3.02 4.44 8.77
C VAL A 46 3.85 3.41 8.01
N ILE A 47 4.97 3.81 7.39
CA ILE A 47 5.74 2.94 6.50
C ILE A 47 6.82 2.16 7.25
N ARG A 48 7.63 2.83 8.06
CA ARG A 48 8.70 2.18 8.83
C ARG A 48 8.08 1.27 9.87
N ASN A 49 8.52 0.01 9.97
CA ASN A 49 7.98 -0.95 10.93
C ASN A 49 6.43 -1.02 10.91
N TRP A 50 5.84 -0.92 9.73
CA TRP A 50 4.39 -0.79 9.56
C TRP A 50 3.61 -1.90 10.25
N GLU A 51 4.13 -3.13 10.27
CA GLU A 51 3.45 -4.28 10.90
C GLU A 51 3.16 -4.05 12.39
N ALA A 52 4.07 -3.36 13.10
CA ALA A 52 3.90 -3.02 14.51
C ALA A 52 3.09 -1.73 14.73
N GLN A 53 2.95 -0.89 13.70
CA GLN A 53 2.25 0.41 13.77
C GLN A 53 0.85 0.36 13.13
N ASP A 54 0.45 -0.78 12.58
CA ASP A 54 -0.83 -0.96 11.90
C ASP A 54 -1.96 -1.22 12.90
N GLU A 55 -2.25 -0.18 13.70
CA GLU A 55 -3.38 -0.10 14.63
C GLU A 55 -4.23 1.16 14.31
N PRO A 56 -5.56 1.02 14.11
CA PRO A 56 -6.26 -0.24 13.84
C PRO A 56 -5.72 -0.94 12.60
N GLU A 57 -5.94 -2.26 12.52
CA GLU A 57 -5.43 -3.07 11.42
C GLU A 57 -6.05 -2.68 10.07
N HIS A 58 -5.20 -2.65 9.05
CA HIS A 58 -5.59 -2.39 7.68
C HIS A 58 -4.57 -2.97 6.71
N LEU A 59 -3.30 -2.60 6.90
CA LEU A 59 -2.18 -3.11 6.10
C LEU A 59 -1.94 -4.60 6.37
N LYS A 60 -2.06 -5.02 7.64
CA LYS A 60 -1.93 -6.43 8.03
C LYS A 60 -3.04 -7.26 7.41
N THR A 61 -4.26 -6.74 7.39
CA THR A 61 -5.39 -7.40 6.73
C THR A 61 -5.16 -7.60 5.22
N ILE A 62 -4.58 -6.60 4.53
CA ILE A 62 -4.21 -6.72 3.12
C ILE A 62 -3.13 -7.81 2.94
N ARG A 63 -2.06 -7.76 3.75
CA ARG A 63 -0.99 -8.76 3.75
C ARG A 63 -1.53 -10.17 3.94
N ASP A 64 -2.30 -10.37 4.99
CA ASP A 64 -2.80 -11.69 5.41
C ASP A 64 -3.76 -12.26 4.37
N ARG A 65 -4.55 -11.40 3.71
CA ARG A 65 -5.38 -11.81 2.57
C ARG A 65 -4.53 -12.30 1.39
N LEU A 66 -3.45 -11.61 1.04
CA LEU A 66 -2.60 -11.99 -0.10
C LEU A 66 -1.84 -13.29 0.19
N LEU A 67 -1.27 -13.41 1.40
CA LEU A 67 -0.45 -14.57 1.78
C LEU A 67 -1.28 -15.79 2.15
N GLY A 68 -2.49 -15.60 2.69
CA GLY A 68 -3.40 -16.68 3.05
C GLY A 68 -4.20 -17.25 1.87
N SER A 69 -4.06 -16.69 0.66
CA SER A 69 -4.71 -17.20 -0.53
C SER A 69 -4.06 -18.50 -1.01
N PRO A 70 -4.83 -19.49 -1.49
CA PRO A 70 -4.28 -20.64 -2.23
C PRO A 70 -3.49 -20.24 -3.48
N ARG A 71 -3.64 -18.99 -3.94
CA ARG A 71 -2.97 -18.40 -5.11
C ARG A 71 -1.94 -17.34 -4.72
N SER A 72 -1.41 -17.37 -3.49
CA SER A 72 -0.52 -16.34 -2.94
C SER A 72 0.65 -16.00 -3.87
N LEU A 73 1.39 -16.99 -4.37
CA LEU A 73 2.48 -16.79 -5.34
C LEU A 73 2.02 -16.01 -6.58
N GLN A 74 0.90 -16.42 -7.18
CA GLN A 74 0.35 -15.77 -8.36
C GLN A 74 -0.09 -14.33 -8.07
N LEU A 75 -0.68 -14.07 -6.89
CA LEU A 75 -1.06 -12.72 -6.48
C LEU A 75 0.16 -11.81 -6.29
N LEU A 76 1.23 -12.32 -5.68
CA LEU A 76 2.48 -11.59 -5.50
C LEU A 76 3.15 -11.28 -6.85
N GLU A 77 3.16 -12.23 -7.78
CA GLU A 77 3.67 -12.02 -9.14
C GLU A 77 2.87 -10.96 -9.90
N LEU A 78 1.54 -11.08 -9.92
CA LEU A 78 0.63 -10.11 -10.57
C LEU A 78 0.81 -8.72 -9.97
N TYR A 79 0.82 -8.62 -8.64
CA TYR A 79 1.06 -7.34 -7.99
C TYR A 79 2.45 -6.77 -8.33
N GLY A 80 3.48 -7.62 -8.42
CA GLY A 80 4.82 -7.23 -8.87
C GLY A 80 4.83 -6.64 -10.29
N GLN A 81 4.03 -7.21 -11.20
CA GLN A 81 3.85 -6.66 -12.55
C GLN A 81 3.14 -5.29 -12.52
N VAL A 82 2.07 -5.15 -11.73
CA VAL A 82 1.37 -3.86 -11.54
C VAL A 82 2.30 -2.79 -10.97
N SER A 83 3.08 -3.14 -9.94
CA SER A 83 4.00 -2.22 -9.26
C SER A 83 5.11 -1.70 -10.18
N ARG A 84 5.65 -2.58 -11.05
CA ARG A 84 6.68 -2.22 -12.04
C ARG A 84 6.12 -1.58 -13.33
N ARG A 85 4.80 -1.59 -13.52
CA ARG A 85 4.13 -1.14 -14.76
C ARG A 85 4.66 -1.85 -16.01
N THR A 86 5.01 -3.12 -15.89
CA THR A 86 5.69 -3.84 -16.97
C THR A 86 4.74 -4.28 -18.08
N GLU A 87 3.48 -4.59 -17.76
CA GLU A 87 2.55 -5.22 -18.70
C GLU A 87 1.09 -4.77 -18.49
N ALA A 88 0.32 -4.79 -19.57
CA ALA A 88 -1.14 -4.70 -19.51
C ALA A 88 -1.68 -6.08 -19.12
N ILE A 89 -2.15 -6.21 -17.88
CA ILE A 89 -2.65 -7.47 -17.35
C ILE A 89 -4.13 -7.62 -17.75
N ALA A 90 -4.46 -8.71 -18.44
CA ALA A 90 -5.84 -9.02 -18.83
C ALA A 90 -6.71 -9.25 -17.57
N VAL A 91 -7.74 -8.42 -17.38
CA VAL A 91 -8.53 -8.29 -16.14
C VAL A 91 -9.45 -9.51 -15.85
N ASP A 92 -9.56 -10.46 -16.78
CA ASP A 92 -10.46 -11.63 -16.70
C ASP A 92 -9.90 -12.82 -15.91
N HIS A 93 -8.82 -12.62 -15.15
CA HIS A 93 -8.20 -13.67 -14.35
C HIS A 93 -8.71 -13.65 -12.88
N PRO A 94 -9.13 -14.78 -12.27
CA PRO A 94 -9.63 -14.83 -10.89
C PRO A 94 -8.69 -14.25 -9.81
N ALA A 95 -7.38 -14.35 -10.02
CA ALA A 95 -6.39 -13.73 -9.14
C ALA A 95 -6.40 -12.18 -9.20
N ILE A 96 -6.83 -11.59 -10.33
CA ILE A 96 -6.98 -10.13 -10.45
C ILE A 96 -8.19 -9.65 -9.68
N GLU A 97 -9.31 -10.37 -9.76
CA GLU A 97 -10.49 -10.07 -8.94
C GLU A 97 -10.12 -10.08 -7.45
N GLU A 98 -9.40 -11.10 -7.00
CA GLU A 98 -8.91 -11.18 -5.62
C GLU A 98 -7.96 -10.03 -5.25
N LEU A 99 -7.07 -9.65 -6.16
CA LEU A 99 -6.16 -8.51 -5.97
C LEU A 99 -6.93 -7.18 -5.89
N LEU A 100 -7.97 -7.00 -6.70
CA LEU A 100 -8.88 -5.84 -6.65
C LEU A 100 -9.68 -5.82 -5.34
N LEU A 101 -10.21 -6.96 -4.90
CA LEU A 101 -10.95 -7.10 -3.66
C LEU A 101 -10.08 -6.81 -2.43
N SER A 102 -8.77 -7.08 -2.49
CA SER A 102 -7.81 -6.67 -1.45
C SER A 102 -7.72 -5.15 -1.29
N GLY A 103 -8.10 -4.39 -2.32
CA GLY A 103 -7.95 -2.94 -2.38
C GLY A 103 -6.50 -2.47 -2.54
N LEU A 104 -5.53 -3.39 -2.66
CA LEU A 104 -4.12 -3.06 -2.90
C LEU A 104 -3.90 -2.41 -4.27
N VAL A 105 -4.69 -2.83 -5.26
CA VAL A 105 -4.73 -2.26 -6.60
C VAL A 105 -6.14 -1.76 -6.93
N ILE A 106 -6.21 -0.87 -7.90
CA ILE A 106 -7.45 -0.37 -8.49
C ILE A 106 -7.35 -0.45 -10.00
N GLU A 107 -8.48 -0.63 -10.67
CA GLU A 107 -8.57 -0.42 -12.11
C GLU A 107 -8.81 1.07 -12.39
N ARG A 108 -7.97 1.66 -13.24
CA ARG A 108 -8.12 3.04 -13.69
C ARG A 108 -7.71 3.17 -15.14
N GLU A 109 -8.61 3.72 -15.96
CA GLU A 109 -8.39 3.92 -17.40
C GLU A 109 -8.03 2.59 -18.12
N GLY A 110 -8.70 1.49 -17.75
CA GLY A 110 -8.48 0.17 -18.35
C GLY A 110 -7.15 -0.49 -17.97
N SER A 111 -6.50 -0.04 -16.89
CA SER A 111 -5.24 -0.62 -16.39
C SER A 111 -5.25 -0.75 -14.88
N LEU A 112 -4.63 -1.82 -14.36
CA LEU A 112 -4.41 -1.98 -12.93
C LEU A 112 -3.29 -1.05 -12.45
N LYS A 113 -3.53 -0.37 -11.33
CA LYS A 113 -2.57 0.53 -10.68
C LYS A 113 -2.58 0.27 -9.19
N VAL A 114 -1.42 0.40 -8.53
CA VAL A 114 -1.36 0.37 -7.05
C VAL A 114 -2.26 1.48 -6.51
N ALA A 115 -3.14 1.15 -5.56
CA ALA A 115 -4.24 2.02 -5.17
C ALA A 115 -3.78 3.36 -4.58
N ASN A 116 -2.65 3.37 -3.86
CA ASN A 116 -2.06 4.58 -3.30
C ASN A 116 -0.55 4.45 -3.05
N ARG A 117 0.10 5.57 -2.73
CA ARG A 117 1.56 5.63 -2.54
C ARG A 117 2.04 4.91 -1.28
N ILE A 118 1.23 4.89 -0.20
CA ILE A 118 1.58 4.18 1.04
C ILE A 118 1.71 2.68 0.76
N TYR A 119 0.76 2.10 0.03
CA TYR A 119 0.81 0.70 -0.36
C TYR A 119 2.04 0.37 -1.18
N GLY A 120 2.34 1.16 -2.21
CA GLY A 120 3.54 0.94 -3.04
C GLY A 120 4.85 1.16 -2.29
N SER A 121 4.83 1.84 -1.14
CA SER A 121 6.01 2.03 -0.29
C SER A 121 6.16 0.91 0.75
N ILE A 122 5.11 0.16 1.03
CA ILE A 122 5.06 -0.90 2.05
C ILE A 122 5.19 -2.28 1.41
N PHE A 123 4.35 -2.54 0.42
CA PHE A 123 4.39 -3.73 -0.42
C PHE A 123 5.34 -3.44 -1.58
N ASP A 124 6.57 -3.06 -1.27
CA ASP A 124 7.57 -2.73 -2.27
C ASP A 124 8.25 -4.00 -2.82
N ARG A 125 9.25 -3.80 -3.67
CA ARG A 125 10.01 -4.91 -4.26
C ARG A 125 10.73 -5.74 -3.20
N GLU A 126 11.31 -5.10 -2.18
CA GLU A 126 12.03 -5.84 -1.13
C GLU A 126 11.06 -6.71 -0.32
N TRP A 127 9.87 -6.18 -0.01
CA TRP A 127 8.83 -6.95 0.63
C TRP A 127 8.39 -8.14 -0.24
N LEU A 128 8.14 -7.92 -1.53
CA LEU A 128 7.76 -8.99 -2.47
C LEU A 128 8.82 -10.09 -2.57
N ASP A 129 10.07 -9.72 -2.78
CA ASP A 129 11.18 -10.67 -2.93
C ASP A 129 11.34 -11.52 -1.67
N ARG A 130 11.15 -10.94 -0.48
CA ARG A 130 11.13 -11.68 0.79
C ARG A 130 9.97 -12.66 0.91
N GLN A 131 8.76 -12.28 0.49
CA GLN A 131 7.61 -13.19 0.58
C GLN A 131 7.73 -14.34 -0.42
N MET A 132 8.12 -14.05 -1.67
CA MET A 132 8.33 -15.08 -2.68
C MET A 132 9.42 -16.07 -2.27
N ALA A 133 10.51 -15.61 -1.66
CA ALA A 133 11.56 -16.49 -1.16
C ALA A 133 11.08 -17.43 -0.04
N ARG A 134 10.17 -16.98 0.84
CA ARG A 134 9.59 -17.81 1.90
C ARG A 134 8.66 -18.88 1.33
N SER A 135 7.81 -18.51 0.38
CA SER A 135 6.86 -19.44 -0.25
C SER A 135 7.52 -20.52 -1.12
N LEU A 136 8.81 -20.40 -1.44
CA LEU A 136 9.60 -21.45 -2.12
C LEU A 136 10.28 -22.43 -1.16
N GLN A 137 10.22 -22.18 0.14
CA GLN A 137 10.83 -23.01 1.19
C GLN A 137 9.80 -23.88 1.95
N GLU A 138 8.52 -23.74 1.63
CA GLU A 138 7.39 -24.52 2.17
C GLU A 138 6.90 -25.57 1.15
#